data_AF-A0A8H2X0S9-F1
#
_entry.id   AF-A0A8H2X0S9-F1
#
_cell.length_a   1.000
_cell.length_b   1.000
_cell.length_c   1.000
_cell.angle_alpha   90.00
_cell.angle_beta   90.00
_cell.angle_gamma   90.00
#
_symmetry.space_group_name_H-M   'P 1'
#
loop_
_entity.id
_entity.type
_entity.pdbx_description
1 polymer ?
#
loop_
_entity_poly.entity_id
_entity_poly.type
_entity_poly.pdbx_seq_one_letter_code
_entity_poly.pdbx_strand_id
1 'polypeptide(L)'
;MAPESQPPYPPRTMSLPKGTPPGSPIPRSPSPTDWGDDIPVVSIAAGSLGDDVVPTGFDEAVLRNLCELDCGVPLLLDRIKQSMVSCREASIFFRKRAALEDEFGRGLYKLARTTSEVYTMNDGKAGSFVSAWASTMKIHEIMGESRVRFAQRLAEMSDELASLAKEVEKNRKNAKDLGTRYERALQDAETAMEKAKARVTAVTEELERVLVAKEGETMRDAGIRGADGRVVMTGAASKGALGKAVAKGGALLKGKPASLQKQEEDIRARLSMASDGYRQSMLETQKIRQEYFNFQLPRILRSLKECADEIDLGTQYHLSRYAFLLESAVLSDGAVLSPMTIDEGPGIKLTIESIDNRTDFKVYMQNYAVAHGAPKGPRREGPAEDGFLPPLPTLDTVQSHVSSSTSIHPSSSTSSVPSSTPTYPHAQAYGPTQIFPPPASQPPPPPPVYTPSFGIPLAHLVVRDGTEQPRVLTKCAEAIEKHGLDSVGIYRLSGTTSRVRELRSALDKDLESVDLDSNEWIGDINNVTSVLKLWFRELPEPLMTWELYSSFVEAAREYLFRFFLVLFGRENPPVARKVGKTVIISVGELMLGQSPWV
;
A
#
# COMPACT_ATOMS: atom_id res chain seq x y z
N MET A 1 61.38 -54.54 4.96
CA MET A 1 61.99 -53.52 5.84
C MET A 1 61.59 -52.16 5.28
N ALA A 2 61.05 -51.26 6.11
CA ALA A 2 61.02 -49.80 5.86
C ALA A 2 62.39 -49.20 6.30
N PRO A 3 62.78 -47.92 6.05
CA PRO A 3 62.00 -46.67 5.88
C PRO A 3 62.29 -45.98 4.51
N GLU A 4 62.07 -44.68 4.21
CA GLU A 4 61.64 -43.47 4.98
C GLU A 4 60.88 -42.44 4.09
N SER A 5 60.81 -41.16 4.49
CA SER A 5 60.11 -40.05 3.78
C SER A 5 60.84 -38.70 3.90
N GLN A 6 60.65 -37.75 2.95
CA GLN A 6 60.66 -36.26 3.14
C GLN A 6 60.35 -35.47 1.80
N PRO A 7 60.09 -34.13 1.82
CA PRO A 7 59.16 -33.44 0.89
C PRO A 7 59.76 -32.38 -0.08
N PRO A 8 58.94 -31.69 -0.92
CA PRO A 8 59.36 -30.57 -1.79
C PRO A 8 58.91 -29.14 -1.34
N TYR A 9 59.58 -28.12 -1.90
CA TYR A 9 59.48 -26.67 -1.62
C TYR A 9 58.71 -25.85 -2.71
N PRO A 10 58.38 -24.55 -2.50
CA PRO A 10 57.48 -23.76 -3.35
C PRO A 10 58.17 -22.84 -4.41
N PRO A 11 57.41 -22.28 -5.39
CA PRO A 11 57.95 -21.42 -6.45
C PRO A 11 57.83 -19.88 -6.21
N ARG A 12 58.60 -19.11 -7.01
CA ARG A 12 58.82 -17.65 -6.95
C ARG A 12 57.83 -16.78 -7.74
N THR A 13 57.80 -15.49 -7.40
CA THR A 13 57.20 -14.36 -8.14
C THR A 13 58.18 -13.64 -9.09
N MET A 14 57.69 -13.10 -10.22
CA MET A 14 58.30 -12.02 -11.05
C MET A 14 57.19 -11.27 -11.83
N SER A 15 57.46 -10.09 -12.39
CA SER A 15 56.44 -9.03 -12.62
C SER A 15 56.48 -8.25 -13.96
N LEU A 16 55.29 -7.96 -14.53
CA LEU A 16 54.84 -6.78 -15.33
C LEU A 16 55.58 -6.37 -16.64
N PRO A 17 54.85 -5.87 -17.69
CA PRO A 17 54.49 -4.43 -17.79
C PRO A 17 53.09 -4.10 -18.43
N LYS A 18 52.77 -2.79 -18.60
CA LYS A 18 51.47 -2.21 -19.04
C LYS A 18 51.47 -1.68 -20.49
N GLY A 19 50.29 -1.56 -21.14
CA GLY A 19 50.11 -0.72 -22.36
C GLY A 19 48.75 -0.73 -23.10
N THR A 20 47.80 0.13 -22.68
CA THR A 20 46.69 0.84 -23.41
C THR A 20 45.63 0.11 -24.30
N PRO A 21 44.42 0.72 -24.53
CA PRO A 21 43.16 0.05 -25.00
C PRO A 21 42.63 0.65 -26.35
N PRO A 22 41.34 0.53 -26.78
CA PRO A 22 40.20 -0.31 -26.35
C PRO A 22 39.54 -1.14 -27.47
N GLY A 23 38.71 -2.12 -27.09
CA GLY A 23 37.79 -2.83 -27.99
C GLY A 23 36.55 -3.33 -27.24
N SER A 24 35.35 -2.92 -27.67
CA SER A 24 34.08 -3.18 -27.00
C SER A 24 33.63 -4.66 -27.07
N PRO A 25 33.28 -5.31 -25.95
CA PRO A 25 32.68 -6.64 -25.97
C PRO A 25 31.16 -6.61 -26.12
N ILE A 26 30.67 -7.57 -26.91
CA ILE A 26 29.27 -7.93 -27.15
C ILE A 26 28.55 -8.26 -25.81
N PRO A 27 27.28 -7.86 -25.61
CA PRO A 27 26.54 -8.19 -24.39
C PRO A 27 26.28 -9.71 -24.30
N ARG A 28 26.55 -10.29 -23.12
CA ARG A 28 26.15 -11.66 -22.79
C ARG A 28 24.76 -11.64 -22.15
N SER A 29 23.98 -12.68 -22.42
CA SER A 29 22.69 -12.92 -21.75
C SER A 29 22.87 -13.10 -20.24
N PRO A 30 21.96 -12.56 -19.40
CA PRO A 30 22.04 -12.71 -17.94
C PRO A 30 21.61 -14.12 -17.49
N SER A 31 22.18 -14.59 -16.39
CA SER A 31 21.80 -15.83 -15.69
C SER A 31 20.90 -15.55 -14.47
N PRO A 32 20.05 -16.50 -14.01
CA PRO A 32 18.87 -16.18 -13.19
C PRO A 32 19.09 -15.91 -11.68
N THR A 33 20.28 -15.45 -11.26
CA THR A 33 20.71 -15.44 -9.85
C THR A 33 21.27 -14.11 -9.34
N ASP A 34 21.01 -13.00 -10.03
CA ASP A 34 21.49 -11.67 -9.62
C ASP A 34 20.33 -10.68 -9.43
N TRP A 35 19.57 -10.88 -8.35
CA TRP A 35 18.66 -9.88 -7.78
C TRP A 35 19.35 -9.25 -6.56
N GLY A 36 20.29 -8.33 -6.83
CA GLY A 36 21.06 -7.63 -5.80
C GLY A 36 20.23 -6.69 -4.92
N ASP A 37 20.70 -6.47 -3.68
CA ASP A 37 19.99 -5.76 -2.59
C ASP A 37 19.89 -4.21 -2.75
N ASP A 38 20.06 -3.65 -3.96
CA ASP A 38 20.04 -2.20 -4.17
C ASP A 38 18.62 -1.65 -4.36
N ILE A 39 17.97 -1.30 -3.23
CA ILE A 39 16.76 -0.47 -3.23
C ILE A 39 17.19 1.00 -3.50
N PRO A 40 16.74 1.65 -4.58
CA PRO A 40 16.95 3.08 -4.74
C PRO A 40 16.14 3.83 -3.67
N VAL A 41 16.83 4.57 -2.80
CA VAL A 41 16.18 5.49 -1.85
C VAL A 41 15.61 6.67 -2.63
N VAL A 42 14.36 6.52 -3.09
CA VAL A 42 13.65 7.57 -3.83
C VAL A 42 13.23 8.66 -2.86
N SER A 43 13.99 9.76 -2.86
CA SER A 43 13.58 11.01 -2.23
C SER A 43 12.25 11.50 -2.86
N ILE A 44 11.27 11.81 -2.00
CA ILE A 44 9.95 12.27 -2.44
C ILE A 44 10.10 13.70 -2.98
N ALA A 45 10.08 13.83 -4.31
CA ALA A 45 10.05 15.13 -4.97
C ALA A 45 8.65 15.76 -4.83
N ALA A 46 8.48 16.64 -3.85
CA ALA A 46 7.30 17.49 -3.70
C ALA A 46 7.19 18.49 -4.87
N GLY A 47 6.00 18.60 -5.44
CA GLY A 47 5.72 19.48 -6.58
C GLY A 47 5.29 20.88 -6.15
N SER A 48 6.22 21.83 -6.20
CA SER A 48 6.05 23.29 -5.98
C SER A 48 4.62 23.83 -5.74
N LEU A 49 4.23 23.90 -4.47
CA LEU A 49 3.37 24.96 -3.93
C LEU A 49 4.05 25.61 -2.73
N GLY A 50 5.19 26.27 -3.01
CA GLY A 50 5.99 26.98 -2.00
C GLY A 50 6.92 26.08 -1.20
N ASP A 51 8.20 26.09 -1.58
CA ASP A 51 9.40 25.83 -0.74
C ASP A 51 9.39 24.72 0.34
N ASP A 52 8.58 23.66 0.19
CA ASP A 52 8.60 22.49 1.08
C ASP A 52 9.57 21.41 0.57
N VAL A 53 10.85 21.63 0.85
CA VAL A 53 11.78 20.51 1.09
C VAL A 53 11.18 19.70 2.24
N VAL A 54 10.87 18.41 2.03
CA VAL A 54 10.49 17.50 3.13
C VAL A 54 11.53 17.67 4.23
N PRO A 55 11.18 18.19 5.43
CA PRO A 55 12.19 18.60 6.39
C PRO A 55 13.00 17.39 6.90
N THR A 56 14.17 17.19 6.29
CA THR A 56 15.19 16.25 6.78
C THR A 56 15.86 16.81 8.04
N GLY A 57 15.65 18.09 8.32
CA GLY A 57 15.91 18.72 9.60
C GLY A 57 14.74 18.54 10.55
N PHE A 58 15.06 18.30 11.81
CA PHE A 58 14.14 18.29 12.93
C PHE A 58 13.26 19.57 12.98
N ASP A 59 11.95 19.42 13.22
CA ASP A 59 10.99 20.53 13.22
C ASP A 59 11.18 21.45 14.45
N GLU A 60 11.98 22.50 14.26
CA GLU A 60 12.25 23.54 15.27
C GLU A 60 11.00 24.37 15.63
N ALA A 61 9.96 24.42 14.78
CA ALA A 61 8.71 25.10 15.13
C ALA A 61 7.88 24.27 16.11
N VAL A 62 7.75 22.96 15.85
CA VAL A 62 7.15 22.01 16.80
C VAL A 62 7.92 21.97 18.13
N LEU A 63 9.25 22.02 18.12
CA LEU A 63 10.01 22.09 19.37
C LEU A 63 9.78 23.38 20.16
N ARG A 64 9.72 24.55 19.49
CA ARG A 64 9.36 25.81 20.18
C ARG A 64 7.98 25.69 20.84
N ASN A 65 6.98 25.21 20.10
CA ASN A 65 5.63 24.99 20.63
C ASN A 65 5.62 23.99 21.81
N LEU A 66 6.44 22.93 21.75
CA LEU A 66 6.58 21.97 22.85
C LEU A 66 7.29 22.56 24.10
N CYS A 67 8.22 23.49 23.92
CA CYS A 67 8.86 24.23 25.02
C CYS A 67 7.92 25.25 25.67
N GLU A 68 6.94 25.78 24.95
CA GLU A 68 5.90 26.68 25.47
C GLU A 68 4.78 25.93 26.23
N LEU A 69 4.68 24.60 26.06
CA LEU A 69 3.70 23.77 26.76
C LEU A 69 4.25 23.22 28.08
N ASP A 70 3.61 23.56 29.20
CA ASP A 70 3.86 22.96 30.53
C ASP A 70 3.79 21.41 30.52
N CYS A 71 3.05 20.83 29.57
CA CYS A 71 2.86 19.40 29.40
C CYS A 71 3.65 18.76 28.23
N GLY A 72 4.63 19.46 27.62
CA GLY A 72 5.38 18.96 26.46
C GLY A 72 6.07 17.61 26.69
N VAL A 73 6.71 17.42 27.85
CA VAL A 73 7.37 16.16 28.24
C VAL A 73 6.37 15.00 28.42
N PRO A 74 5.33 15.10 29.28
CA PRO A 74 4.34 14.01 29.43
C PRO A 74 3.57 13.72 28.13
N LEU A 75 3.25 14.74 27.32
CA LEU A 75 2.60 14.58 26.01
C LEU A 75 3.41 13.65 25.10
N LEU A 76 4.71 13.92 24.91
CA LEU A 76 5.58 13.06 24.10
C LEU A 76 5.73 11.67 24.72
N LEU A 77 5.89 11.57 26.03
CA LEU A 77 6.04 10.27 26.71
C LEU A 77 4.83 9.36 26.53
N ASP A 78 3.61 9.91 26.50
CA ASP A 78 2.39 9.14 26.26
C ASP A 78 2.16 8.88 24.77
N ARG A 79 2.52 9.81 23.88
CA ARG A 79 2.47 9.59 22.43
C ARG A 79 3.39 8.44 22.01
N ILE A 80 4.64 8.41 22.46
CA ILE A 80 5.60 7.34 22.13
C ILE A 80 5.09 5.98 22.66
N LYS A 81 4.38 5.93 23.81
CA LYS A 81 3.73 4.69 24.27
C LYS A 81 2.70 4.18 23.26
N GLN A 82 1.84 5.05 22.73
CA GLN A 82 0.84 4.68 21.72
C GLN A 82 1.50 4.17 20.43
N SER A 83 2.53 4.86 19.96
CA SER A 83 3.31 4.46 18.79
C SER A 83 4.01 3.11 18.97
N MET A 84 4.64 2.87 20.12
CA MET A 84 5.24 1.56 20.44
C MET A 84 4.21 0.43 20.53
N VAL A 85 2.97 0.68 20.96
CA VAL A 85 1.90 -0.33 20.90
C VAL A 85 1.60 -0.67 19.45
N SER A 86 1.41 0.34 18.60
CA SER A 86 1.14 0.16 17.16
C SER A 86 2.26 -0.63 16.45
N CYS A 87 3.53 -0.28 16.73
CA CYS A 87 4.71 -0.98 16.22
C CYS A 87 4.78 -2.46 16.66
N ARG A 88 4.48 -2.75 17.94
CA ARG A 88 4.47 -4.12 18.47
C ARG A 88 3.35 -4.96 17.88
N GLU A 89 2.15 -4.41 17.71
CA GLU A 89 1.04 -5.12 17.05
C GLU A 89 1.37 -5.43 15.58
N ALA A 90 2.00 -4.50 14.86
CA ALA A 90 2.49 -4.74 13.49
C ALA A 90 3.55 -5.86 13.45
N SER A 91 4.53 -5.85 14.36
CA SER A 91 5.53 -6.93 14.49
C SER A 91 4.90 -8.29 14.79
N ILE A 92 3.90 -8.35 15.68
CA ILE A 92 3.16 -9.57 16.04
C ILE A 92 2.34 -10.07 14.85
N PHE A 93 1.69 -9.18 14.11
CA PHE A 93 0.96 -9.51 12.90
C PHE A 93 1.89 -10.11 11.83
N PHE A 94 3.05 -9.49 11.56
CA PHE A 94 4.03 -10.04 10.62
C PHE A 94 4.56 -11.40 11.06
N ARG A 95 4.81 -11.63 12.36
CA ARG A 95 5.22 -12.96 12.85
C ARG A 95 4.16 -14.03 12.57
N LYS A 96 2.89 -13.72 12.83
CA LYS A 96 1.77 -14.64 12.61
C LYS A 96 1.54 -14.89 11.12
N ARG A 97 1.64 -13.85 10.28
CA ARG A 97 1.52 -14.00 8.83
C ARG A 97 2.69 -14.82 8.25
N ALA A 98 3.92 -14.56 8.69
CA ALA A 98 5.09 -15.35 8.30
C ALA A 98 4.90 -16.85 8.58
N ALA A 99 4.39 -17.21 9.77
CA ALA A 99 4.13 -18.61 10.12
C ALA A 99 3.10 -19.28 9.19
N LEU A 100 2.01 -18.58 8.85
CA LEU A 100 0.98 -19.09 7.93
C LEU A 100 1.51 -19.27 6.49
N GLU A 101 2.32 -18.33 6.01
CA GLU A 101 2.94 -18.39 4.68
C GLU A 101 4.03 -19.47 4.59
N ASP A 102 4.79 -19.70 5.66
CA ASP A 102 5.79 -20.77 5.73
C ASP A 102 5.11 -22.16 5.76
N GLU A 103 4.02 -22.31 6.53
CA GLU A 103 3.22 -23.54 6.55
C GLU A 103 2.59 -23.83 5.18
N PHE A 104 1.97 -22.82 4.54
CA PHE A 104 1.41 -22.95 3.21
C PHE A 104 2.48 -23.30 2.15
N GLY A 105 3.58 -22.55 2.12
CA GLY A 105 4.65 -22.74 1.14
C GLY A 105 5.35 -24.10 1.27
N ARG A 106 5.68 -24.53 2.50
CA ARG A 106 6.24 -25.87 2.75
C ARG A 106 5.24 -26.98 2.45
N GLY A 107 3.97 -26.77 2.79
CA GLY A 107 2.89 -27.71 2.50
C GLY A 107 2.74 -27.97 1.01
N LEU A 108 2.63 -26.89 0.22
CA LEU A 108 2.52 -26.97 -1.24
C LEU A 108 3.76 -27.59 -1.89
N TYR A 109 4.97 -27.15 -1.50
CA TYR A 109 6.23 -27.69 -2.00
C TYR A 109 6.33 -29.20 -1.76
N LYS A 110 6.09 -29.64 -0.51
CA LYS A 110 6.17 -31.05 -0.13
C LYS A 110 5.11 -31.88 -0.85
N LEU A 111 3.86 -31.37 -0.96
CA LEU A 111 2.78 -32.05 -1.66
C LEU A 111 3.12 -32.27 -3.13
N ALA A 112 3.56 -31.23 -3.85
CA ALA A 112 3.92 -31.32 -5.26
C ALA A 112 5.06 -32.31 -5.49
N ARG A 113 6.12 -32.20 -4.70
CA ARG A 113 7.29 -33.08 -4.77
C ARG A 113 6.94 -34.55 -4.51
N THR A 114 6.27 -34.85 -3.39
CA THR A 114 5.86 -36.23 -3.06
C THR A 114 4.87 -36.79 -4.08
N THR A 115 3.99 -35.97 -4.65
CA THR A 115 3.08 -36.40 -5.73
C THR A 115 3.84 -36.77 -7.00
N SER A 116 4.87 -36.01 -7.37
CA SER A 116 5.76 -36.34 -8.48
C SER A 116 6.55 -37.62 -8.21
N GLU A 117 7.16 -37.76 -7.03
CA GLU A 117 7.93 -38.95 -6.62
C GLU A 117 7.04 -40.21 -6.67
N VAL A 118 5.85 -40.20 -6.06
CA VAL A 118 4.90 -41.32 -6.09
C VAL A 118 4.45 -41.67 -7.51
N TYR A 119 4.25 -40.69 -8.39
CA TYR A 119 3.91 -40.98 -9.78
C TYR A 119 5.05 -41.70 -10.51
N THR A 120 6.30 -41.30 -10.29
CA THR A 120 7.48 -41.92 -10.91
C THR A 120 7.83 -43.32 -10.39
N MET A 121 7.40 -43.66 -9.17
CA MET A 121 7.64 -44.99 -8.57
C MET A 121 6.58 -46.03 -8.93
N ASN A 122 5.48 -45.61 -9.55
CA ASN A 122 4.38 -46.48 -9.98
C ASN A 122 4.36 -46.65 -11.50
N ASP A 123 3.68 -47.69 -12.00
CA ASP A 123 3.40 -47.89 -13.43
C ASP A 123 2.31 -46.91 -13.92
N GLY A 124 2.57 -45.61 -13.77
CA GLY A 124 1.71 -44.53 -14.22
C GLY A 124 1.63 -44.44 -15.75
N LYS A 125 0.63 -43.72 -16.25
CA LYS A 125 0.50 -43.44 -17.68
C LYS A 125 1.72 -42.67 -18.20
N ALA A 126 2.44 -43.27 -19.14
CA ALA A 126 3.56 -42.66 -19.85
C ALA A 126 3.10 -41.77 -21.03
N GLY A 127 4.04 -41.03 -21.63
CA GLY A 127 3.78 -40.14 -22.77
C GLY A 127 3.53 -38.69 -22.33
N SER A 128 2.76 -37.96 -23.14
CA SER A 128 2.43 -36.54 -22.92
C SER A 128 1.79 -36.29 -21.55
N PHE A 129 0.97 -37.22 -21.05
CA PHE A 129 0.37 -37.10 -19.72
C PHE A 129 1.40 -36.93 -18.59
N VAL A 130 2.43 -37.78 -18.50
CA VAL A 130 3.42 -37.68 -17.41
C VAL A 130 4.30 -36.43 -17.55
N SER A 131 4.60 -36.00 -18.78
CA SER A 131 5.31 -34.74 -19.02
C SER A 131 4.51 -33.53 -18.53
N ALA A 132 3.21 -33.46 -18.86
CA ALA A 132 2.32 -32.39 -18.39
C ALA A 132 2.12 -32.43 -16.87
N TRP A 133 1.97 -33.62 -16.29
CA TRP A 133 1.81 -33.79 -14.85
C TRP A 133 3.08 -33.37 -14.07
N ALA A 134 4.26 -33.80 -14.51
CA ALA A 134 5.53 -33.42 -13.89
C ALA A 134 5.80 -31.91 -14.00
N SER A 135 5.52 -31.30 -15.16
CA SER A 135 5.59 -29.84 -15.35
C SER A 135 4.63 -29.10 -14.39
N THR A 136 3.40 -29.60 -14.24
CA THR A 136 2.41 -29.04 -13.30
C THR A 136 2.88 -29.12 -11.83
N MET A 137 3.48 -30.25 -11.42
CA MET A 137 4.09 -30.36 -10.09
C MET A 137 5.25 -29.38 -9.92
N LYS A 138 6.07 -29.17 -10.96
CA LYS A 138 7.19 -28.21 -10.91
C LYS A 138 6.73 -26.76 -10.74
N ILE A 139 5.62 -26.36 -11.38
CA ILE A 139 5.00 -25.05 -11.17
C ILE A 139 4.61 -24.88 -9.69
N HIS A 140 3.96 -25.87 -9.08
CA HIS A 140 3.59 -25.83 -7.66
C HIS A 140 4.80 -25.84 -6.69
N GLU A 141 5.89 -26.53 -7.02
CA GLU A 141 7.15 -26.41 -6.26
C GLU A 141 7.66 -24.96 -6.24
N ILE A 142 7.70 -24.30 -7.41
CA ILE A 142 8.20 -22.92 -7.55
C ILE A 142 7.33 -21.94 -6.75
N MET A 143 6.00 -22.10 -6.77
CA MET A 143 5.08 -21.33 -5.92
C MET A 143 5.34 -21.57 -4.42
N GLY A 144 5.55 -22.83 -4.01
CA GLY A 144 5.89 -23.17 -2.63
C GLY A 144 7.17 -22.49 -2.16
N GLU A 145 8.24 -22.53 -2.97
CA GLU A 145 9.51 -21.85 -2.70
C GLU A 145 9.37 -20.31 -2.67
N SER A 146 8.52 -19.74 -3.53
CA SER A 146 8.19 -18.30 -3.54
C SER A 146 7.57 -17.87 -2.21
N ARG A 147 6.57 -18.63 -1.73
CA ARG A 147 5.85 -18.36 -0.47
C ARG A 147 6.75 -18.52 0.75
N VAL A 148 7.63 -19.52 0.78
CA VAL A 148 8.63 -19.66 1.87
C VAL A 148 9.60 -18.46 1.90
N ARG A 149 10.05 -17.95 0.74
CA ARG A 149 10.88 -16.74 0.68
C ARG A 149 10.13 -15.49 1.18
N PHE A 150 8.86 -15.33 0.81
CA PHE A 150 8.01 -14.24 1.35
C PHE A 150 7.85 -14.35 2.88
N ALA A 151 7.59 -15.55 3.39
CA ALA A 151 7.49 -15.81 4.82
C ALA A 151 8.77 -15.43 5.60
N GLN A 152 9.95 -15.75 5.05
CA GLN A 152 11.25 -15.36 5.62
C GLN A 152 11.39 -13.83 5.72
N ARG A 153 11.08 -13.10 4.64
CA ARG A 153 11.13 -11.62 4.65
C ARG A 153 10.15 -11.00 5.67
N LEU A 154 8.96 -11.59 5.85
CA LEU A 154 8.02 -11.16 6.90
C LEU A 154 8.54 -11.43 8.32
N ALA A 155 9.26 -12.54 8.53
CA ALA A 155 9.88 -12.85 9.81
C ALA A 155 11.03 -11.87 10.13
N GLU A 156 11.89 -11.57 9.16
CA GLU A 156 12.93 -10.52 9.25
C GLU A 156 12.33 -9.18 9.66
N MET A 157 11.29 -8.71 8.96
CA MET A 157 10.60 -7.45 9.27
C MET A 157 9.90 -7.44 10.64
N SER A 158 9.43 -8.61 11.10
CA SER A 158 8.89 -8.76 12.46
C SER A 158 9.98 -8.55 13.52
N ASP A 159 11.17 -9.12 13.32
CA ASP A 159 12.33 -8.95 14.21
C ASP A 159 12.91 -7.54 14.17
N GLU A 160 12.98 -6.91 12.99
CA GLU A 160 13.38 -5.49 12.80
C GLU A 160 12.48 -4.55 13.64
N LEU A 161 11.15 -4.63 13.47
CA LEU A 161 10.18 -3.86 14.27
C LEU A 161 10.25 -4.18 15.78
N ALA A 162 10.44 -5.44 16.15
CA ALA A 162 10.55 -5.83 17.56
C ALA A 162 11.83 -5.28 18.22
N SER A 163 12.90 -5.09 17.44
CA SER A 163 14.14 -4.46 17.88
C SER A 163 13.96 -2.94 18.03
N LEU A 164 13.39 -2.29 17.03
CA LEU A 164 13.05 -0.85 17.05
C LEU A 164 12.21 -0.48 18.28
N ALA A 165 11.15 -1.24 18.56
CA ALA A 165 10.28 -1.02 19.71
C ALA A 165 10.93 -1.30 21.09
N LYS A 166 12.11 -1.93 21.13
CA LYS A 166 12.92 -2.10 22.36
C LYS A 166 13.90 -0.95 22.55
N GLU A 167 14.58 -0.55 21.48
CA GLU A 167 15.57 0.53 21.54
C GLU A 167 14.90 1.89 21.81
N VAL A 168 13.78 2.18 21.14
CA VAL A 168 12.97 3.38 21.44
C VAL A 168 12.46 3.38 22.88
N GLU A 169 12.04 2.24 23.44
CA GLU A 169 11.60 2.17 24.84
C GLU A 169 12.75 2.45 25.84
N LYS A 170 13.97 2.03 25.50
CA LYS A 170 15.19 2.33 26.26
C LYS A 170 15.54 3.82 26.18
N ASN A 171 15.53 4.40 24.99
CA ASN A 171 15.84 5.83 24.78
C ASN A 171 14.78 6.73 25.44
N ARG A 172 13.50 6.41 25.28
CA ARG A 172 12.38 7.08 25.96
C ARG A 172 12.49 7.04 27.49
N LYS A 173 12.94 5.92 28.08
CA LYS A 173 13.21 5.84 29.54
C LYS A 173 14.36 6.74 29.96
N ASN A 174 15.48 6.71 29.22
CA ASN A 174 16.64 7.56 29.52
C ASN A 174 16.28 9.04 29.49
N ALA A 175 15.54 9.48 28.46
CA ALA A 175 15.07 10.87 28.34
C ALA A 175 14.05 11.24 29.43
N LYS A 176 13.12 10.34 29.78
CA LYS A 176 12.20 10.53 30.93
C LYS A 176 12.98 10.74 32.23
N ASP A 177 13.90 9.83 32.54
CA ASP A 177 14.63 9.85 33.81
C ASP A 177 15.54 11.08 33.91
N LEU A 178 16.04 11.60 32.77
CA LEU A 178 16.74 12.87 32.71
C LEU A 178 15.80 14.06 33.00
N GLY A 179 14.63 14.10 32.36
CA GLY A 179 13.61 15.14 32.59
C GLY A 179 13.14 15.19 34.05
N THR A 180 12.72 14.05 34.61
CA THR A 180 12.28 13.96 36.01
C THR A 180 13.36 14.37 37.02
N ARG A 181 14.66 14.20 36.70
CA ARG A 181 15.76 14.69 37.57
C ARG A 181 15.83 16.21 37.57
N TYR A 182 15.79 16.85 36.40
CA TYR A 182 15.87 18.30 36.29
C TYR A 182 14.61 19.02 36.78
N GLU A 183 13.42 18.47 36.49
CA GLU A 183 12.14 18.95 37.03
C GLU A 183 12.14 18.95 38.56
N ARG A 184 12.60 17.84 39.19
CA ARG A 184 12.72 17.77 40.65
C ARG A 184 13.72 18.78 41.19
N ALA A 185 14.88 18.96 40.57
CA ALA A 185 15.88 19.93 41.00
C ALA A 185 15.34 21.37 40.97
N LEU A 186 14.56 21.73 39.95
CA LEU A 186 13.87 23.01 39.87
C LEU A 186 12.82 23.15 40.97
N GLN A 187 11.97 22.14 41.16
CA GLN A 187 10.89 22.15 42.16
C GLN A 187 11.42 22.22 43.60
N ASP A 188 12.54 21.55 43.90
CA ASP A 188 13.23 21.61 45.19
C ASP A 188 13.81 23.02 45.44
N ALA A 189 14.38 23.66 44.41
CA ALA A 189 14.90 25.03 44.50
C ALA A 189 13.78 26.07 44.70
N GLU A 190 12.68 25.98 43.93
CA GLU A 190 11.50 26.83 44.12
C GLU A 190 10.91 26.67 45.54
N THR A 191 10.83 25.42 46.04
CA THR A 191 10.39 25.12 47.40
C THR A 191 11.33 25.71 48.46
N ALA A 192 12.65 25.72 48.23
CA ALA A 192 13.62 26.33 49.12
C ALA A 192 13.50 27.87 49.15
N MET A 193 13.26 28.50 47.99
CA MET A 193 13.02 29.93 47.85
C MET A 193 11.73 30.37 48.57
N GLU A 194 10.61 29.66 48.37
CA GLU A 194 9.36 29.99 49.06
C GLU A 194 9.49 29.81 50.59
N LYS A 195 10.24 28.81 51.06
CA LYS A 195 10.61 28.70 52.49
C LYS A 195 11.44 29.88 52.99
N ALA A 196 12.32 30.46 52.16
CA ALA A 196 13.11 31.64 52.52
C ALA A 196 12.26 32.91 52.56
N LYS A 197 11.37 33.08 51.58
CA LYS A 197 10.38 34.16 51.52
C LYS A 197 9.44 34.13 52.74
N ALA A 198 8.92 32.96 53.12
CA ALA A 198 8.10 32.79 54.31
C ALA A 198 8.84 33.21 55.61
N ARG A 199 10.16 32.97 55.70
CA ARG A 199 10.98 33.46 56.83
C ARG A 199 11.07 34.99 56.84
N VAL A 200 11.28 35.63 55.68
CA VAL A 200 11.28 37.10 55.58
C VAL A 200 9.93 37.67 56.01
N THR A 201 8.82 37.12 55.52
CA THR A 201 7.46 37.55 55.91
C THR A 201 7.26 37.43 57.43
N ALA A 202 7.57 36.28 58.02
CA ALA A 202 7.39 36.06 59.47
C ALA A 202 8.21 37.02 60.34
N VAL A 203 9.46 37.33 59.97
CA VAL A 203 10.30 38.29 60.72
C VAL A 203 9.86 39.74 60.45
N THR A 204 9.32 40.04 59.27
CA THR A 204 8.72 41.36 58.97
C THR A 204 7.49 41.60 59.86
N GLU A 205 6.58 40.63 59.96
CA GLU A 205 5.44 40.71 60.88
C GLU A 205 5.88 40.80 62.36
N GLU A 206 6.99 40.16 62.76
CA GLU A 206 7.56 40.32 64.11
C GLU A 206 8.04 41.76 64.35
N LEU A 207 8.70 42.37 63.36
CA LEU A 207 9.15 43.76 63.42
C LEU A 207 7.98 44.73 63.51
N GLU A 208 6.96 44.56 62.67
CA GLU A 208 5.74 45.38 62.67
C GLU A 208 5.04 45.36 64.04
N ARG A 209 4.89 44.18 64.66
CA ARG A 209 4.31 44.04 66.01
C ARG A 209 5.11 44.81 67.07
N VAL A 210 6.44 44.82 67.00
CA VAL A 210 7.29 45.54 67.94
C VAL A 210 7.28 47.06 67.70
N LEU A 211 7.23 47.51 66.43
CA LEU A 211 7.10 48.92 66.10
C LEU A 211 5.77 49.51 66.60
N VAL A 212 4.65 48.82 66.37
CA VAL A 212 3.33 49.22 66.89
C VAL A 212 3.32 49.26 68.42
N ALA A 213 3.96 48.30 69.10
CA ALA A 213 4.09 48.31 70.55
C ALA A 213 4.90 49.53 71.05
N LYS A 214 5.99 49.88 70.36
CA LYS A 214 6.83 51.04 70.67
C LYS A 214 6.08 52.37 70.49
N GLU A 215 5.28 52.51 69.43
CA GLU A 215 4.41 53.68 69.23
C GLU A 215 3.32 53.80 70.30
N GLY A 216 2.74 52.66 70.72
CA GLY A 216 1.78 52.63 71.82
C GLY A 216 2.38 53.05 73.18
N GLU A 217 3.63 52.68 73.44
CA GLU A 217 4.34 53.12 74.66
C GLU A 217 4.80 54.59 74.59
N THR A 218 5.29 55.09 73.45
CA THR A 218 5.71 56.49 73.33
C THR A 218 4.54 57.47 73.44
N MET A 219 3.35 57.12 72.92
CA MET A 219 2.13 57.89 73.15
C MET A 219 1.75 57.95 74.64
N ARG A 220 1.97 56.84 75.37
CA ARG A 220 1.66 56.71 76.81
C ARG A 220 2.65 57.50 77.68
N ASP A 221 3.92 57.53 77.31
CA ASP A 221 4.97 58.28 78.02
C ASP A 221 4.90 59.80 77.74
N ALA A 222 4.51 60.18 76.51
CA ALA A 222 4.19 61.57 76.17
C ALA A 222 2.99 62.11 76.97
N GLY A 223 1.97 61.28 77.21
CA GLY A 223 0.82 61.60 78.05
C GLY A 223 1.12 61.79 79.54
N ILE A 224 2.33 61.47 80.01
CA ILE A 224 2.75 61.56 81.43
C ILE A 224 3.58 62.84 81.71
N ARG A 225 3.83 63.68 80.69
CA ARG A 225 4.50 64.99 80.86
C ARG A 225 3.57 66.21 80.93
N GLY A 226 2.28 65.99 81.24
CA GLY A 226 1.36 67.05 81.66
C GLY A 226 1.30 67.14 83.18
N ALA A 227 1.64 68.29 83.75
CA ALA A 227 1.53 68.54 85.20
C ALA A 227 0.11 69.00 85.59
N ASP A 228 -0.36 68.49 86.75
CA ASP A 228 -1.58 68.85 87.50
C ASP A 228 -2.96 68.70 86.83
N GLY A 229 -3.98 68.27 87.61
CA GLY A 229 -5.40 68.43 87.20
C GLY A 229 -6.43 67.31 87.45
N ARG A 230 -6.41 66.64 88.61
CA ARG A 230 -7.54 65.97 89.31
C ARG A 230 -8.89 65.70 88.54
N VAL A 231 -9.15 64.41 88.25
CA VAL A 231 -10.44 63.65 88.39
C VAL A 231 -11.70 64.10 87.63
N VAL A 232 -12.32 63.16 86.88
CA VAL A 232 -13.73 62.70 87.07
C VAL A 232 -13.87 61.23 86.63
N MET A 233 -14.59 60.42 87.42
CA MET A 233 -15.08 59.10 87.03
C MET A 233 -16.59 59.17 86.83
N THR A 234 -17.09 58.72 85.67
CA THR A 234 -18.51 58.37 85.47
C THR A 234 -18.58 57.08 84.65
N GLY A 235 -19.60 56.26 84.90
CA GLY A 235 -19.79 55.00 84.18
C GLY A 235 -21.25 54.81 83.78
N ALA A 236 -21.46 54.15 82.65
CA ALA A 236 -22.69 53.47 82.25
C ALA A 236 -22.36 52.46 81.13
N ALA A 237 -23.20 51.44 80.93
CA ALA A 237 -22.83 50.22 80.19
C ALA A 237 -23.71 49.92 78.98
N SER A 238 -23.11 49.31 77.94
CA SER A 238 -23.68 48.25 77.05
C SER A 238 -22.61 47.88 76.01
N LYS A 239 -22.04 46.66 75.98
CA LYS A 239 -22.54 45.29 75.67
C LYS A 239 -22.36 44.90 74.19
N GLY A 240 -21.48 43.91 73.97
CA GLY A 240 -21.13 43.28 72.69
C GLY A 240 -19.70 42.73 72.75
N ALA A 241 -19.40 41.70 73.55
CA ALA A 241 -19.50 40.27 73.17
C ALA A 241 -18.67 39.91 71.91
N LEU A 242 -17.70 38.99 71.92
CA LEU A 242 -17.20 38.15 73.01
C LEU A 242 -15.75 37.71 72.70
N GLY A 243 -14.75 38.26 73.40
CA GLY A 243 -13.40 37.70 73.39
C GLY A 243 -13.26 36.59 74.45
N LYS A 244 -12.64 35.46 74.09
CA LYS A 244 -12.05 34.50 75.02
C LYS A 244 -10.72 33.99 74.47
N ALA A 245 -9.79 33.69 75.38
CA ALA A 245 -8.50 33.03 75.15
C ALA A 245 -7.29 33.86 74.63
N VAL A 246 -7.06 35.07 75.17
CA VAL A 246 -5.67 35.51 75.51
C VAL A 246 -5.68 36.21 76.88
N ALA A 247 -5.73 35.42 77.96
CA ALA A 247 -5.70 35.92 79.34
C ALA A 247 -4.71 35.11 80.21
N LYS A 248 -3.52 34.84 79.68
CA LYS A 248 -2.35 34.37 80.41
C LYS A 248 -1.09 34.66 79.59
N GLY A 249 -0.41 35.77 79.89
CA GLY A 249 0.80 36.22 79.16
C GLY A 249 1.05 37.72 79.21
N GLY A 250 0.01 38.55 79.36
CA GLY A 250 0.09 40.02 79.37
C GLY A 250 0.72 40.68 80.61
N ALA A 251 1.75 40.06 81.20
CA ALA A 251 2.42 40.52 82.41
C ALA A 251 3.95 40.35 82.37
N LEU A 252 4.58 40.54 81.20
CA LEU A 252 6.05 40.59 81.07
C LEU A 252 6.59 41.58 80.02
N LEU A 253 5.81 42.58 79.63
CA LEU A 253 6.23 43.68 78.75
C LEU A 253 6.11 45.03 79.46
N LYS A 254 6.71 45.12 80.66
CA LYS A 254 7.09 46.40 81.27
C LYS A 254 8.58 46.64 81.03
N GLY A 255 8.96 46.61 79.75
CA GLY A 255 10.32 46.88 79.32
C GLY A 255 10.65 48.35 79.59
N LYS A 256 11.89 48.64 80.02
CA LYS A 256 12.39 50.02 79.91
C LYS A 256 12.50 50.35 78.42
N PRO A 257 12.34 51.60 77.96
CA PRO A 257 12.40 51.93 76.52
C PRO A 257 13.69 51.45 75.82
N ALA A 258 14.83 51.42 76.54
CA ALA A 258 16.08 50.82 76.05
C ALA A 258 16.02 49.31 75.75
N SER A 259 15.10 48.56 76.38
CA SER A 259 14.87 47.13 76.15
C SER A 259 14.12 46.88 74.83
N LEU A 260 13.11 47.70 74.53
CA LEU A 260 12.39 47.63 73.26
C LEU A 260 13.28 48.08 72.10
N GLN A 261 14.08 49.14 72.30
CA GLN A 261 15.10 49.59 71.35
C GLN A 261 16.06 48.44 70.97
N LYS A 262 16.59 47.71 71.97
CA LYS A 262 17.47 46.56 71.73
C LYS A 262 16.76 45.38 71.03
N GLN A 263 15.49 45.13 71.36
CA GLN A 263 14.69 44.08 70.72
C GLN A 263 14.39 44.40 69.25
N GLU A 264 14.11 45.66 68.94
CA GLU A 264 13.93 46.18 67.58
C GLU A 264 15.22 46.08 66.75
N GLU A 265 16.37 46.39 67.34
CA GLU A 265 17.69 46.22 66.71
C GLU A 265 18.00 44.74 66.40
N ASP A 266 17.70 43.81 67.33
CA ASP A 266 17.81 42.36 67.10
C ASP A 266 16.91 41.86 65.96
N ILE A 267 15.64 42.26 65.95
CA ILE A 267 14.70 41.87 64.89
C ILE A 267 15.15 42.44 63.54
N ARG A 268 15.67 43.68 63.48
CA ARG A 268 16.24 44.22 62.24
C ARG A 268 17.47 43.44 61.76
N ALA A 269 18.34 43.01 62.66
CA ALA A 269 19.47 42.15 62.30
C ALA A 269 18.99 40.80 61.75
N ARG A 270 18.01 40.16 62.41
CA ARG A 270 17.36 38.93 61.92
C ARG A 270 16.67 39.12 60.57
N LEU A 271 16.01 40.28 60.35
CA LEU A 271 15.36 40.61 59.08
C LEU A 271 16.38 40.80 57.95
N SER A 272 17.53 41.44 58.23
CA SER A 272 18.64 41.54 57.26
C SER A 272 19.11 40.14 56.85
N MET A 273 19.45 39.29 57.83
CA MET A 273 19.90 37.91 57.57
C MET A 273 18.86 37.07 56.80
N ALA A 274 17.57 37.21 57.13
CA ALA A 274 16.50 36.52 56.41
C ALA A 274 16.37 37.04 54.96
N SER A 275 16.50 38.35 54.76
CA SER A 275 16.44 39.01 53.44
C SER A 275 17.65 38.64 52.57
N ASP A 276 18.84 38.54 53.16
CA ASP A 276 20.05 38.06 52.50
C ASP A 276 19.89 36.60 52.04
N GLY A 277 19.39 35.73 52.92
CA GLY A 277 19.11 34.33 52.60
C GLY A 277 18.01 34.16 51.55
N TYR A 278 16.97 34.98 51.55
CA TYR A 278 15.95 34.99 50.49
C TYR A 278 16.54 35.44 49.14
N ARG A 279 17.32 36.53 49.12
CA ARG A 279 17.99 37.01 47.90
C ARG A 279 18.91 35.95 47.30
N GLN A 280 19.70 35.28 48.14
CA GLN A 280 20.57 34.18 47.69
C GLN A 280 19.76 33.01 47.11
N SER A 281 18.69 32.58 47.79
CA SER A 281 17.84 31.47 47.31
C SER A 281 17.10 31.82 46.02
N MET A 282 16.69 33.08 45.84
CA MET A 282 16.02 33.59 44.64
C MET A 282 16.98 33.61 43.44
N LEU A 283 18.23 34.05 43.63
CA LEU A 283 19.27 34.00 42.59
C LEU A 283 19.60 32.56 42.16
N GLU A 284 19.74 31.62 43.10
CA GLU A 284 20.01 30.22 42.76
C GLU A 284 18.82 29.56 42.04
N THR A 285 17.59 29.81 42.50
CA THR A 285 16.37 29.33 41.82
C THR A 285 16.26 29.89 40.41
N GLN A 286 16.53 31.19 40.21
CA GLN A 286 16.50 31.82 38.90
C GLN A 286 17.56 31.24 37.95
N LYS A 287 18.77 30.94 38.46
CA LYS A 287 19.82 30.26 37.70
C LYS A 287 19.40 28.85 37.26
N ILE A 288 18.86 28.04 38.17
CA ILE A 288 18.36 26.68 37.86
C ILE A 288 17.19 26.76 36.87
N ARG A 289 16.29 27.74 37.02
CA ARG A 289 15.17 28.00 36.09
C ARG A 289 15.68 28.32 34.69
N GLN A 290 16.68 29.21 34.57
CA GLN A 290 17.28 29.56 33.28
C GLN A 290 18.00 28.37 32.65
N GLU A 291 18.72 27.55 33.42
CA GLU A 291 19.35 26.34 32.90
C GLU A 291 18.30 25.34 32.39
N TYR A 292 17.23 25.13 33.16
CA TYR A 292 16.14 24.21 32.81
C TYR A 292 15.46 24.63 31.50
N PHE A 293 14.87 25.83 31.45
CA PHE A 293 14.04 26.24 30.30
C PHE A 293 14.87 26.56 29.04
N ASN A 294 16.08 27.12 29.16
CA ASN A 294 16.85 27.54 27.99
C ASN A 294 17.74 26.42 27.41
N PHE A 295 18.08 25.39 28.19
CA PHE A 295 19.02 24.34 27.76
C PHE A 295 18.50 22.92 27.97
N GLN A 296 18.02 22.57 29.17
CA GLN A 296 17.69 21.17 29.47
C GLN A 296 16.37 20.73 28.83
N LEU A 297 15.30 21.51 28.99
CA LEU A 297 13.97 21.21 28.45
C LEU A 297 13.98 21.06 26.92
N PRO A 298 14.56 21.98 26.11
CA PRO A 298 14.65 21.81 24.66
C PRO A 298 15.44 20.55 24.25
N ARG A 299 16.50 20.20 25.00
CA ARG A 299 17.31 19.00 24.75
C ARG A 299 16.54 17.70 25.04
N ILE A 300 15.77 17.68 26.13
CA ILE A 300 14.93 16.52 26.50
C ILE A 300 13.80 16.35 25.49
N LEU A 301 13.10 17.43 25.14
CA LEU A 301 12.01 17.41 24.16
C LEU A 301 12.48 17.00 22.78
N ARG A 302 13.66 17.47 22.32
CA ARG A 302 14.28 17.02 21.07
C ARG A 302 14.50 15.51 21.07
N SER A 303 15.17 14.98 22.10
CA SER A 303 15.41 13.53 22.23
C SER A 303 14.13 12.70 22.30
N LEU A 304 13.08 13.19 22.98
CA LEU A 304 11.78 12.52 23.01
C LEU A 304 11.06 12.57 21.66
N LYS A 305 11.15 13.68 20.93
CA LYS A 305 10.54 13.83 19.60
C LYS A 305 11.28 12.99 18.55
N GLU A 306 12.61 12.90 18.61
CA GLU A 306 13.42 11.94 17.85
C GLU A 306 12.95 10.48 18.11
N CYS A 307 12.75 10.09 19.37
CA CYS A 307 12.19 8.78 19.72
C CYS A 307 10.78 8.54 19.16
N ALA A 308 9.96 9.59 19.02
CA ALA A 308 8.60 9.51 18.46
C ALA A 308 8.63 9.36 16.92
N ASP A 309 9.52 10.10 16.26
CA ASP A 309 9.67 10.04 14.81
C ASP A 309 10.32 8.72 14.37
N GLU A 310 11.33 8.24 15.10
CA GLU A 310 12.00 6.95 14.85
C GLU A 310 11.00 5.77 14.87
N ILE A 311 10.10 5.73 15.85
CA ILE A 311 9.09 4.66 15.95
C ILE A 311 7.96 4.80 14.92
N ASP A 312 7.46 6.01 14.66
CA ASP A 312 6.37 6.24 13.71
C ASP A 312 6.85 6.02 12.25
N LEU A 313 8.00 6.59 11.86
CA LEU A 313 8.60 6.42 10.53
C LEU A 313 9.08 4.99 10.29
N GLY A 314 9.73 4.36 11.27
CA GLY A 314 10.12 2.95 11.15
C GLY A 314 8.92 2.03 10.96
N THR A 315 7.84 2.25 11.74
CA THR A 315 6.59 1.49 11.55
C THR A 315 5.99 1.72 10.16
N GLN A 316 5.94 2.97 9.69
CA GLN A 316 5.45 3.32 8.35
C GLN A 316 6.27 2.66 7.23
N TYR A 317 7.60 2.64 7.35
CA TYR A 317 8.50 1.99 6.40
C TYR A 317 8.20 0.49 6.28
N HIS A 318 8.12 -0.24 7.39
CA HIS A 318 7.85 -1.68 7.33
C HIS A 318 6.41 -1.99 6.87
N LEU A 319 5.42 -1.15 7.19
CA LEU A 319 4.06 -1.30 6.63
C LEU A 319 4.02 -1.09 5.10
N SER A 320 4.80 -0.13 4.59
CA SER A 320 4.92 0.12 3.15
C SER A 320 5.66 -1.02 2.43
N ARG A 321 6.77 -1.49 3.02
CA ARG A 321 7.53 -2.67 2.55
C ARG A 321 6.66 -3.93 2.55
N TYR A 322 5.76 -4.09 3.52
CA TYR A 322 4.82 -5.22 3.58
C TYR A 322 3.84 -5.22 2.39
N ALA A 323 3.23 -4.06 2.09
CA ALA A 323 2.32 -3.94 0.96
C ALA A 323 3.02 -4.30 -0.36
N PHE A 324 4.20 -3.71 -0.61
CA PHE A 324 5.02 -4.01 -1.79
C PHE A 324 5.40 -5.49 -1.92
N LEU A 325 5.85 -6.12 -0.82
CA LEU A 325 6.22 -7.54 -0.83
C LEU A 325 5.01 -8.46 -1.06
N LEU A 326 3.84 -8.11 -0.52
CA LEU A 326 2.60 -8.86 -0.73
C LEU A 326 2.14 -8.76 -2.19
N GLU A 327 2.11 -7.56 -2.76
CA GLU A 327 1.79 -7.31 -4.17
C GLU A 327 2.75 -8.07 -5.11
N SER A 328 4.06 -7.96 -4.84
CA SER A 328 5.10 -8.68 -5.59
C SER A 328 4.94 -10.20 -5.51
N ALA A 329 4.61 -10.74 -4.34
CA ALA A 329 4.41 -12.17 -4.14
C ALA A 329 3.09 -12.69 -4.74
N VAL A 330 2.08 -11.84 -4.95
CA VAL A 330 0.87 -12.20 -5.71
C VAL A 330 1.13 -12.14 -7.21
N LEU A 331 1.82 -11.11 -7.69
CA LEU A 331 2.20 -10.97 -9.10
C LEU A 331 3.14 -12.10 -9.57
N SER A 332 4.13 -12.46 -8.74
CA SER A 332 5.06 -13.56 -9.04
C SER A 332 4.36 -14.91 -9.16
N ASP A 333 3.38 -15.20 -8.30
CA ASP A 333 2.59 -16.44 -8.40
C ASP A 333 1.73 -16.44 -9.67
N GLY A 334 1.16 -15.30 -10.04
CA GLY A 334 0.43 -15.13 -11.31
C GLY A 334 1.30 -15.39 -12.54
N ALA A 335 2.51 -14.84 -12.57
CA ALA A 335 3.48 -15.05 -13.64
C ALA A 335 3.95 -16.52 -13.74
N VAL A 336 4.11 -17.21 -12.60
CA VAL A 336 4.47 -18.65 -12.56
C VAL A 336 3.32 -19.54 -13.06
N LEU A 337 2.06 -19.18 -12.79
CA LEU A 337 0.89 -19.93 -13.26
C LEU A 337 0.57 -19.68 -14.75
N SER A 338 0.80 -18.45 -15.22
CA SER A 338 0.53 -18.00 -16.58
C SER A 338 1.68 -17.10 -17.07
N PRO A 339 2.79 -17.69 -17.55
CA PRO A 339 3.92 -16.95 -18.09
C PRO A 339 3.51 -16.04 -19.25
N MET A 340 4.16 -14.89 -19.37
CA MET A 340 3.86 -13.90 -20.41
C MET A 340 4.75 -14.07 -21.65
N THR A 341 5.88 -14.76 -21.52
CA THR A 341 6.82 -14.99 -22.61
C THR A 341 6.82 -16.45 -23.06
N ILE A 342 7.15 -16.69 -24.33
CA ILE A 342 7.23 -18.05 -24.89
C ILE A 342 8.42 -18.81 -24.29
N ASP A 343 9.49 -18.10 -23.93
CA ASP A 343 10.74 -18.66 -23.40
C ASP A 343 10.61 -19.21 -21.97
N GLU A 344 9.66 -18.68 -21.18
CA GLU A 344 9.31 -19.19 -19.85
C GLU A 344 8.48 -20.49 -19.89
N GLY A 345 7.99 -20.87 -21.08
CA GLY A 345 7.23 -22.09 -21.33
C GLY A 345 5.72 -21.98 -21.04
N PRO A 346 4.96 -23.08 -21.25
CA PRO A 346 3.51 -23.09 -21.09
C PRO A 346 3.09 -23.03 -19.62
N GLY A 347 2.19 -22.10 -19.30
CA GLY A 347 1.49 -22.07 -18.02
C GLY A 347 0.60 -23.31 -17.80
N ILE A 348 0.15 -23.51 -16.56
CA ILE A 348 -0.51 -24.75 -16.10
C ILE A 348 -1.66 -25.21 -17.01
N LYS A 349 -2.48 -24.28 -17.51
CA LYS A 349 -3.60 -24.57 -18.41
C LYS A 349 -3.12 -25.20 -19.73
N LEU A 350 -2.21 -24.53 -20.43
CA LEU A 350 -1.69 -24.97 -21.72
C LEU A 350 -0.92 -26.30 -21.58
N THR A 351 -0.22 -26.47 -20.46
CA THR A 351 0.48 -27.72 -20.10
C THR A 351 -0.51 -28.89 -19.98
N ILE A 352 -1.65 -28.72 -19.31
CA ILE A 352 -2.68 -29.77 -19.21
C ILE A 352 -3.43 -29.96 -20.55
N GLU A 353 -3.68 -28.90 -21.31
CA GLU A 353 -4.31 -28.99 -22.65
C GLU A 353 -3.40 -29.69 -23.69
N SER A 354 -2.09 -29.79 -23.45
CA SER A 354 -1.13 -30.47 -24.33
C SER A 354 -1.18 -32.01 -24.31
N ILE A 355 -2.02 -32.62 -23.45
CA ILE A 355 -2.09 -34.06 -23.26
C ILE A 355 -2.80 -34.75 -24.44
N ASP A 356 -2.02 -35.41 -25.32
CA ASP A 356 -2.53 -36.20 -26.43
C ASP A 356 -2.72 -37.68 -26.03
N ASN A 357 -3.90 -37.96 -25.48
CA ASN A 357 -4.36 -39.32 -25.16
C ASN A 357 -4.32 -40.30 -26.36
N ARG A 358 -4.48 -39.80 -27.60
CA ARG A 358 -4.54 -40.64 -28.81
C ARG A 358 -3.14 -41.05 -29.25
N THR A 359 -2.16 -40.16 -29.19
CA THR A 359 -0.77 -40.47 -29.49
C THR A 359 -0.13 -41.28 -28.37
N ASP A 360 -0.38 -40.95 -27.10
CA ASP A 360 0.03 -41.76 -25.94
C ASP A 360 -0.39 -43.24 -26.10
N PHE A 361 -1.66 -43.48 -26.48
CA PHE A 361 -2.16 -44.86 -26.65
C PHE A 361 -1.54 -45.59 -27.84
N LYS A 362 -1.26 -44.90 -28.96
CA LYS A 362 -0.55 -45.50 -30.10
C LYS A 362 0.87 -45.93 -29.70
N VAL A 363 1.60 -45.07 -29.00
CA VAL A 363 2.95 -45.36 -28.51
C VAL A 363 2.91 -46.51 -27.49
N TYR A 364 1.94 -46.51 -26.57
CA TYR A 364 1.73 -47.61 -25.63
C TYR A 364 1.47 -48.94 -26.35
N MET A 365 0.60 -48.96 -27.36
CA MET A 365 0.28 -50.16 -28.14
C MET A 365 1.51 -50.71 -28.89
N GLN A 366 2.33 -49.82 -29.47
CA GLN A 366 3.60 -50.20 -30.12
C GLN A 366 4.59 -50.79 -29.12
N ASN A 367 4.81 -50.11 -27.99
CA ASN A 367 5.71 -50.57 -26.93
C ASN A 367 5.24 -51.90 -26.32
N TYR A 368 3.93 -52.06 -26.12
CA TYR A 368 3.33 -53.29 -25.59
C TYR A 368 3.56 -54.46 -26.55
N ALA A 369 3.33 -54.27 -27.86
CA ALA A 369 3.55 -55.30 -28.87
C ALA A 369 5.03 -55.75 -28.93
N VAL A 370 5.96 -54.80 -28.89
CA VAL A 370 7.41 -55.09 -28.86
C VAL A 370 7.80 -55.82 -27.57
N ALA A 371 7.32 -55.37 -26.40
CA ALA A 371 7.64 -55.97 -25.11
C ALA A 371 7.07 -57.37 -24.91
N HIS A 372 5.93 -57.69 -25.54
CA HIS A 372 5.24 -58.97 -25.32
C HIS A 372 5.50 -60.03 -26.40
N GLY A 373 5.89 -59.63 -27.62
CA GLY A 373 6.56 -60.43 -28.65
C GLY A 373 5.78 -61.61 -29.29
N ALA A 374 5.15 -62.45 -28.48
CA ALA A 374 4.31 -63.57 -28.88
C ALA A 374 2.82 -63.21 -28.72
N PRO A 375 1.93 -63.67 -29.63
CA PRO A 375 0.50 -63.39 -29.55
C PRO A 375 -0.14 -64.10 -28.35
N LYS A 376 -0.25 -63.38 -27.21
CA LYS A 376 -1.08 -63.78 -26.07
C LYS A 376 -2.53 -63.40 -26.36
N GLY A 377 -3.26 -64.33 -26.98
CA GLY A 377 -4.68 -64.21 -27.31
C GLY A 377 -5.09 -65.28 -28.32
N PRO A 378 -6.39 -65.35 -28.68
CA PRO A 378 -6.84 -66.18 -29.79
C PRO A 378 -6.07 -65.84 -31.06
N ARG A 379 -5.52 -66.85 -31.75
CA ARG A 379 -4.85 -66.63 -33.03
C ARG A 379 -5.89 -66.16 -34.05
N ARG A 380 -5.54 -65.15 -34.85
CA ARG A 380 -6.33 -64.77 -36.05
C ARG A 380 -6.33 -65.87 -37.11
N GLU A 381 -5.33 -66.73 -37.08
CA GLU A 381 -5.17 -67.88 -37.97
C GLU A 381 -5.48 -69.19 -37.22
N GLY A 382 -6.46 -69.94 -37.74
CA GLY A 382 -6.78 -71.29 -37.31
C GLY A 382 -5.84 -72.34 -37.90
N PRO A 383 -6.16 -73.64 -37.77
CA PRO A 383 -5.46 -74.71 -38.49
C PRO A 383 -5.47 -74.45 -40.00
N ALA A 384 -4.37 -74.75 -40.69
CA ALA A 384 -4.23 -74.50 -42.13
C ALA A 384 -5.25 -75.28 -42.99
N GLU A 385 -5.83 -76.35 -42.43
CA GLU A 385 -6.83 -77.21 -43.06
C GLU A 385 -8.18 -76.51 -43.33
N ASP A 386 -8.57 -75.53 -42.50
CA ASP A 386 -9.95 -74.98 -42.47
C ASP A 386 -10.16 -73.71 -43.32
N GLY A 387 -9.09 -73.14 -43.90
CA GLY A 387 -9.16 -71.97 -44.76
C GLY A 387 -9.41 -70.65 -44.01
N PHE A 388 -8.52 -69.68 -44.18
CA PHE A 388 -8.66 -68.38 -43.51
C PHE A 388 -9.84 -67.58 -44.06
N LEU A 389 -10.69 -67.07 -43.17
CA LEU A 389 -11.58 -65.96 -43.53
C LEU A 389 -10.69 -64.78 -43.97
N PRO A 390 -10.94 -64.17 -45.15
CA PRO A 390 -10.12 -63.08 -45.64
C PRO A 390 -10.13 -61.90 -44.64
N PRO A 391 -9.02 -61.14 -44.53
CA PRO A 391 -9.00 -59.94 -43.71
C PRO A 391 -10.18 -59.02 -44.07
N LEU A 392 -10.89 -58.52 -43.06
CA LEU A 392 -11.92 -57.50 -43.28
C LEU A 392 -11.29 -56.34 -44.08
N PRO A 393 -11.91 -55.91 -45.19
CA PRO A 393 -11.31 -54.91 -46.06
C PRO A 393 -11.05 -53.62 -45.28
N THR A 394 -9.81 -53.12 -45.36
CA THR A 394 -9.49 -51.78 -44.89
C THR A 394 -10.27 -50.77 -45.72
N LEU A 395 -10.72 -49.69 -45.08
CA LEU A 395 -11.62 -48.71 -45.72
C LEU A 395 -11.02 -48.11 -47.01
N ASP A 396 -9.69 -48.06 -47.10
CA ASP A 396 -8.93 -47.55 -48.25
C ASP A 396 -9.02 -48.45 -49.50
N THR A 397 -9.37 -49.73 -49.38
CA THR A 397 -9.34 -50.70 -50.51
C THR A 397 -10.60 -50.64 -51.39
N VAL A 398 -11.66 -49.94 -50.96
CA VAL A 398 -12.96 -49.95 -51.65
C VAL A 398 -13.05 -48.95 -52.82
N GLN A 399 -12.11 -48.00 -52.94
CA GLN A 399 -12.18 -46.94 -53.96
C GLN A 399 -11.51 -47.26 -55.32
N SER A 400 -10.71 -48.33 -55.44
CA SER A 400 -9.87 -48.56 -56.63
C SER A 400 -10.45 -49.50 -57.72
N HIS A 401 -11.63 -50.09 -57.53
CA HIS A 401 -12.11 -51.19 -58.40
C HIS A 401 -13.58 -51.07 -58.84
N VAL A 402 -13.98 -49.94 -59.43
CA VAL A 402 -15.23 -49.84 -60.21
C VAL A 402 -14.92 -49.60 -61.68
N SER A 403 -14.68 -50.68 -62.42
CA SER A 403 -14.71 -50.71 -63.89
C SER A 403 -14.76 -52.16 -64.39
N SER A 404 -15.96 -52.67 -64.71
CA SER A 404 -16.31 -53.75 -65.68
C SER A 404 -17.58 -54.53 -65.25
N SER A 405 -18.73 -54.10 -65.80
CA SER A 405 -19.83 -54.93 -66.39
C SER A 405 -19.86 -56.46 -66.14
N THR A 406 -20.99 -57.16 -65.91
CA THR A 406 -22.41 -56.89 -66.28
C THR A 406 -23.41 -57.77 -65.50
N SER A 407 -24.62 -57.24 -65.22
CA SER A 407 -25.95 -57.90 -65.12
C SER A 407 -26.16 -59.32 -64.51
N ILE A 408 -27.05 -59.43 -63.51
CA ILE A 408 -28.43 -59.99 -63.60
C ILE A 408 -29.10 -60.01 -62.19
N HIS A 409 -30.38 -59.62 -62.12
CA HIS A 409 -31.30 -59.64 -60.95
C HIS A 409 -32.05 -61.02 -60.87
N PRO A 410 -32.78 -61.43 -59.78
CA PRO A 410 -33.64 -60.59 -58.93
C PRO A 410 -33.90 -60.99 -57.45
N SER A 411 -34.75 -60.19 -56.78
CA SER A 411 -35.55 -60.46 -55.54
C SER A 411 -34.79 -60.75 -54.22
N SER A 412 -35.22 -60.27 -53.04
CA SER A 412 -36.40 -59.45 -52.66
C SER A 412 -36.17 -58.69 -51.33
N SER A 413 -36.94 -57.61 -51.14
CA SER A 413 -37.27 -56.84 -49.90
C SER A 413 -37.05 -57.55 -48.54
N THR A 414 -36.68 -56.89 -47.43
CA THR A 414 -37.36 -55.70 -46.84
C THR A 414 -36.50 -54.78 -45.94
N SER A 415 -36.92 -53.50 -45.86
CA SER A 415 -36.83 -52.56 -44.71
C SER A 415 -35.46 -52.12 -44.13
N SER A 416 -34.91 -51.03 -44.65
CA SER A 416 -34.52 -49.86 -43.82
C SER A 416 -35.79 -48.98 -43.59
N VAL A 417 -35.86 -47.91 -42.77
CA VAL A 417 -35.03 -46.71 -42.50
C VAL A 417 -35.60 -46.06 -41.18
N PRO A 418 -35.20 -44.85 -40.69
CA PRO A 418 -34.02 -44.01 -40.97
C PRO A 418 -33.32 -43.44 -39.71
N SER A 419 -32.20 -42.74 -39.93
CA SER A 419 -31.99 -41.42 -39.33
C SER A 419 -31.26 -40.53 -40.34
N SER A 420 -31.65 -39.26 -40.40
CA SER A 420 -31.43 -38.37 -41.55
C SER A 420 -30.59 -37.16 -41.20
N THR A 421 -29.89 -36.62 -42.21
CA THR A 421 -29.32 -35.27 -42.19
C THR A 421 -29.46 -34.68 -43.59
N PRO A 422 -30.10 -33.51 -43.79
CA PRO A 422 -30.30 -32.92 -45.10
C PRO A 422 -29.32 -31.76 -45.38
N THR A 423 -28.78 -31.72 -46.59
CA THR A 423 -28.18 -30.53 -47.24
C THR A 423 -28.36 -30.69 -48.76
N TYR A 424 -28.44 -29.56 -49.51
CA TYR A 424 -28.47 -29.36 -50.99
C TYR A 424 -29.73 -28.58 -51.45
N PRO A 425 -29.75 -27.97 -52.66
CA PRO A 425 -28.67 -27.23 -53.35
C PRO A 425 -29.14 -25.95 -54.10
N HIS A 426 -28.16 -25.26 -54.72
CA HIS A 426 -28.10 -24.54 -56.01
C HIS A 426 -29.35 -24.01 -56.77
N ALA A 427 -29.10 -22.96 -57.57
CA ALA A 427 -30.08 -22.13 -58.27
C ALA A 427 -30.59 -22.65 -59.63
N GLN A 428 -31.65 -22.00 -60.15
CA GLN A 428 -32.13 -22.07 -61.53
C GLN A 428 -32.47 -20.66 -62.05
N ALA A 429 -32.44 -20.46 -63.37
CA ALA A 429 -32.68 -19.18 -64.05
C ALA A 429 -33.70 -19.32 -65.19
N TYR A 430 -34.51 -18.29 -65.47
CA TYR A 430 -35.30 -18.12 -66.71
C TYR A 430 -35.81 -16.66 -66.88
N GLY A 431 -35.84 -16.16 -68.14
CA GLY A 431 -36.87 -15.20 -68.60
C GLY A 431 -36.39 -13.78 -69.02
N PRO A 432 -36.86 -13.17 -70.15
CA PRO A 432 -36.20 -12.00 -70.76
C PRO A 432 -37.02 -10.69 -70.97
N THR A 433 -36.28 -9.58 -71.01
CA THR A 433 -36.42 -8.32 -71.80
C THR A 433 -37.78 -7.62 -72.02
N GLN A 434 -37.86 -6.32 -71.62
CA GLN A 434 -38.47 -5.25 -72.43
C GLN A 434 -37.76 -3.89 -72.25
N ILE A 435 -37.81 -3.03 -73.27
CA ILE A 435 -37.12 -1.72 -73.34
C ILE A 435 -38.14 -0.61 -73.69
N PHE A 436 -38.15 0.51 -72.94
CA PHE A 436 -38.76 1.79 -73.36
C PHE A 436 -37.93 3.00 -72.82
N PRO A 437 -37.84 4.13 -73.55
CA PRO A 437 -37.06 5.31 -73.18
C PRO A 437 -37.84 6.33 -72.29
N PRO A 438 -37.19 7.38 -71.75
CA PRO A 438 -37.63 8.07 -70.53
C PRO A 438 -38.33 9.43 -70.75
N PRO A 439 -38.92 10.01 -69.69
CA PRO A 439 -38.96 11.46 -69.48
C PRO A 439 -37.93 11.89 -68.41
N ALA A 440 -37.20 12.98 -68.68
CA ALA A 440 -36.28 13.57 -67.72
C ALA A 440 -37.00 14.51 -66.74
N SER A 441 -36.58 14.55 -65.47
CA SER A 441 -36.45 15.78 -64.65
C SER A 441 -35.92 15.51 -63.24
N GLN A 442 -35.09 16.43 -62.76
CA GLN A 442 -34.50 16.55 -61.41
C GLN A 442 -33.39 15.54 -61.02
N PRO A 443 -32.17 16.01 -60.67
CA PRO A 443 -31.22 15.20 -59.92
C PRO A 443 -31.75 15.03 -58.47
N PRO A 444 -31.57 13.87 -57.84
CA PRO A 444 -31.93 13.69 -56.44
C PRO A 444 -31.04 14.60 -55.56
N PRO A 445 -31.54 15.08 -54.40
CA PRO A 445 -30.67 15.70 -53.40
C PRO A 445 -29.57 14.70 -53.00
N PRO A 446 -28.36 15.18 -52.67
CA PRO A 446 -27.28 14.27 -52.27
C PRO A 446 -27.74 13.44 -51.06
N PRO A 447 -27.45 12.13 -51.03
CA PRO A 447 -27.80 11.30 -49.88
C PRO A 447 -27.12 11.88 -48.62
N PRO A 448 -27.78 11.87 -47.46
CA PRO A 448 -27.14 12.27 -46.21
C PRO A 448 -25.89 11.41 -46.03
N VAL A 449 -24.73 12.06 -45.92
CA VAL A 449 -23.44 11.38 -45.79
C VAL A 449 -23.42 10.72 -44.43
N TYR A 450 -23.71 9.42 -44.38
CA TYR A 450 -23.63 8.64 -43.16
C TYR A 450 -22.15 8.53 -42.75
N THR A 451 -21.76 9.30 -41.73
CA THR A 451 -20.42 9.33 -41.15
C THR A 451 -20.40 8.53 -39.84
N PRO A 452 -20.22 7.19 -39.88
CA PRO A 452 -20.17 6.39 -38.68
C PRO A 452 -19.03 6.87 -37.77
N SER A 453 -19.26 6.78 -36.47
CA SER A 453 -18.29 7.19 -35.45
C SER A 453 -17.82 6.03 -34.57
N PHE A 454 -18.49 4.88 -34.65
CA PHE A 454 -18.11 3.61 -34.02
C PHE A 454 -17.44 2.68 -35.06
N GLY A 455 -16.50 1.83 -34.64
CA GLY A 455 -15.83 0.89 -35.55
C GLY A 455 -14.73 1.50 -36.44
N ILE A 456 -14.41 2.79 -36.28
CA ILE A 456 -13.47 3.53 -37.14
C ILE A 456 -12.15 3.77 -36.41
N PRO A 457 -10.97 3.63 -37.06
CA PRO A 457 -9.68 3.93 -36.43
C PRO A 457 -9.60 5.37 -35.91
N LEU A 458 -9.00 5.55 -34.72
CA LEU A 458 -8.95 6.83 -34.01
C LEU A 458 -8.35 7.96 -34.87
N ALA A 459 -7.26 7.67 -35.56
CA ALA A 459 -6.58 8.61 -36.47
C ALA A 459 -7.48 9.08 -37.63
N HIS A 460 -8.36 8.22 -38.14
CA HIS A 460 -9.29 8.59 -39.21
C HIS A 460 -10.38 9.53 -38.71
N LEU A 461 -10.88 9.35 -37.48
CA LEU A 461 -11.87 10.26 -36.87
C LEU A 461 -11.27 11.66 -36.65
N VAL A 462 -10.08 11.73 -36.06
CA VAL A 462 -9.31 12.97 -35.82
C VAL A 462 -9.06 13.73 -37.13
N VAL A 463 -8.58 13.05 -38.18
CA VAL A 463 -8.28 13.67 -39.49
C VAL A 463 -9.55 14.07 -40.24
N ARG A 464 -10.63 13.25 -40.18
CA ARG A 464 -11.91 13.54 -40.85
C ARG A 464 -12.62 14.74 -40.24
N ASP A 465 -12.66 14.81 -38.91
CA ASP A 465 -13.43 15.82 -38.18
C ASP A 465 -12.62 17.10 -37.92
N GLY A 466 -11.30 17.08 -38.15
CA GLY A 466 -10.42 18.23 -37.96
C GLY A 466 -10.20 18.61 -36.49
N THR A 467 -10.40 17.67 -35.57
CA THR A 467 -10.36 17.88 -34.12
C THR A 467 -9.21 17.10 -33.48
N GLU A 468 -8.59 17.64 -32.42
CA GLU A 468 -7.50 16.95 -31.69
C GLU A 468 -7.96 15.66 -30.99
N GLN A 469 -9.26 15.52 -30.74
CA GLN A 469 -9.89 14.36 -30.12
C GLN A 469 -11.24 14.03 -30.80
N PRO A 470 -11.69 12.77 -30.85
CA PRO A 470 -12.96 12.41 -31.50
C PRO A 470 -14.19 12.98 -30.80
N ARG A 471 -15.16 13.44 -31.60
CA ARG A 471 -16.37 14.14 -31.09
C ARG A 471 -17.23 13.30 -30.16
N VAL A 472 -17.26 11.96 -30.33
CA VAL A 472 -18.00 11.03 -29.43
C VAL A 472 -17.43 11.10 -28.01
N LEU A 473 -16.10 11.11 -27.88
CA LEU A 473 -15.41 11.18 -26.61
C LEU A 473 -15.75 12.51 -25.91
N THR A 474 -15.59 13.63 -26.60
CA THR A 474 -15.89 14.97 -26.07
C THR A 474 -17.33 15.07 -25.59
N LYS A 475 -18.30 14.75 -26.46
CA LYS A 475 -19.73 14.93 -26.17
C LYS A 475 -20.21 14.05 -25.01
N CYS A 476 -19.78 12.79 -24.96
CA CYS A 476 -20.11 11.90 -23.83
C CYS A 476 -19.40 12.34 -22.53
N ALA A 477 -18.13 12.74 -22.60
CA ALA A 477 -17.37 13.19 -21.42
C ALA A 477 -18.00 14.45 -20.81
N GLU A 478 -18.35 15.46 -21.62
CA GLU A 478 -19.01 16.69 -21.15
C GLU A 478 -20.32 16.41 -20.41
N ALA A 479 -21.17 15.53 -20.96
CA ALA A 479 -22.42 15.13 -20.30
C ALA A 479 -22.18 14.40 -18.96
N ILE A 480 -21.17 13.52 -18.89
CA ILE A 480 -20.81 12.80 -17.66
C ILE A 480 -20.18 13.75 -16.62
N GLU A 481 -19.38 14.72 -17.05
CA GLU A 481 -18.79 15.73 -16.15
C GLU A 481 -19.82 16.73 -15.62
N LYS A 482 -20.87 17.02 -16.40
CA LYS A 482 -21.93 17.95 -16.04
C LYS A 482 -22.99 17.34 -15.11
N HIS A 483 -23.35 16.06 -15.31
CA HIS A 483 -24.47 15.42 -14.59
C HIS A 483 -24.10 14.13 -13.82
N GLY A 484 -22.99 13.48 -14.18
CA GLY A 484 -22.63 12.17 -13.63
C GLY A 484 -21.84 12.19 -12.32
N LEU A 485 -21.32 13.34 -11.89
CA LEU A 485 -20.37 13.41 -10.77
C LEU A 485 -20.98 13.03 -9.41
N ASP A 486 -22.25 13.35 -9.19
CA ASP A 486 -22.98 13.02 -7.95
C ASP A 486 -23.62 11.61 -8.01
N SER A 487 -23.55 10.94 -9.16
CA SER A 487 -24.08 9.58 -9.34
C SER A 487 -23.09 8.52 -8.85
N VAL A 488 -23.54 7.64 -7.96
CA VAL A 488 -22.67 6.60 -7.39
C VAL A 488 -22.44 5.47 -8.40
N GLY A 489 -21.18 5.22 -8.75
CA GLY A 489 -20.77 4.03 -9.50
C GLY A 489 -20.90 4.12 -11.01
N ILE A 490 -20.94 5.33 -11.60
CA ILE A 490 -21.14 5.61 -13.03
C ILE A 490 -20.33 4.78 -14.04
N TYR A 491 -19.16 4.27 -13.68
CA TYR A 491 -18.36 3.39 -14.54
C TYR A 491 -18.43 1.90 -14.16
N ARG A 492 -18.89 1.57 -12.94
CA ARG A 492 -19.03 0.19 -12.43
C ARG A 492 -20.41 -0.40 -12.72
N LEU A 493 -21.46 0.42 -12.65
CA LEU A 493 -22.82 0.02 -12.97
C LEU A 493 -23.02 0.09 -14.48
N SER A 494 -23.76 -0.88 -15.03
CA SER A 494 -24.13 -0.90 -16.45
C SER A 494 -25.44 -0.18 -16.66
N GLY A 495 -25.52 0.62 -17.73
CA GLY A 495 -26.76 1.21 -18.20
C GLY A 495 -27.73 0.16 -18.76
N THR A 496 -28.98 0.55 -18.95
CA THR A 496 -30.03 -0.30 -19.50
C THR A 496 -29.72 -0.68 -20.95
N THR A 497 -29.49 -1.97 -21.22
CA THR A 497 -28.95 -2.47 -22.51
C THR A 497 -29.72 -2.02 -23.76
N SER A 498 -31.04 -1.85 -23.68
CA SER A 498 -31.84 -1.31 -24.78
C SER A 498 -31.53 0.17 -25.05
N ARG A 499 -31.49 1.00 -24.00
CA ARG A 499 -31.16 2.43 -24.07
C ARG A 499 -29.72 2.68 -24.51
N VAL A 500 -28.76 1.85 -24.07
CA VAL A 500 -27.37 1.89 -24.55
C VAL A 500 -27.30 1.62 -26.06
N ARG A 501 -28.06 0.64 -26.58
CA ARG A 501 -28.09 0.34 -28.01
C ARG A 501 -28.76 1.47 -28.83
N GLU A 502 -29.84 2.02 -28.31
CA GLU A 502 -30.56 3.16 -28.90
C GLU A 502 -29.67 4.39 -29.00
N LEU A 503 -29.04 4.80 -27.90
CA LEU A 503 -28.14 5.95 -27.85
C LEU A 503 -26.90 5.76 -28.74
N ARG A 504 -26.30 4.56 -28.75
CA ARG A 504 -25.21 4.22 -29.69
C ARG A 504 -25.66 4.34 -31.14
N SER A 505 -26.86 3.88 -31.47
CA SER A 505 -27.41 4.00 -32.83
C SER A 505 -27.74 5.44 -33.23
N ALA A 506 -28.09 6.31 -32.28
CA ALA A 506 -28.35 7.73 -32.54
C ALA A 506 -27.03 8.48 -32.78
N LEU A 507 -26.04 8.30 -31.90
CA LEU A 507 -24.70 8.93 -32.01
C LEU A 507 -23.91 8.47 -33.24
N ASP A 508 -24.08 7.21 -33.67
CA ASP A 508 -23.43 6.69 -34.87
C ASP A 508 -24.11 7.12 -36.18
N LYS A 509 -25.33 7.67 -36.10
CA LYS A 509 -26.12 8.15 -37.25
C LYS A 509 -25.94 9.64 -37.49
N ASP A 510 -26.11 10.45 -36.46
CA ASP A 510 -25.89 11.90 -36.47
C ASP A 510 -25.56 12.35 -35.05
N LEU A 511 -24.26 12.44 -34.78
CA LEU A 511 -23.71 12.82 -33.49
C LEU A 511 -24.18 14.19 -33.01
N GLU A 512 -24.39 15.14 -33.91
CA GLU A 512 -24.76 16.52 -33.57
C GLU A 512 -26.22 16.58 -33.14
N SER A 513 -27.11 15.83 -33.80
CA SER A 513 -28.54 15.78 -33.49
C SER A 513 -28.90 15.26 -32.10
N VAL A 514 -28.01 14.49 -31.46
CA VAL A 514 -28.27 13.88 -30.15
C VAL A 514 -28.03 14.90 -29.02
N ASP A 515 -29.08 15.25 -28.28
CA ASP A 515 -28.96 16.06 -27.08
C ASP A 515 -28.79 15.20 -25.81
N LEU A 516 -27.55 15.09 -25.31
CA LEU A 516 -27.22 14.39 -24.06
C LEU A 516 -27.61 15.18 -22.79
N ASP A 517 -27.93 16.47 -22.90
CA ASP A 517 -28.46 17.29 -21.80
C ASP A 517 -29.98 17.09 -21.59
N SER A 518 -30.62 16.26 -22.41
CA SER A 518 -32.04 15.96 -22.26
C SER A 518 -32.31 15.02 -21.07
N ASN A 519 -33.47 15.22 -20.42
CA ASN A 519 -33.91 14.39 -19.28
C ASN A 519 -33.99 12.88 -19.61
N GLU A 520 -34.07 12.51 -20.89
CA GLU A 520 -34.07 11.12 -21.33
C GLU A 520 -32.74 10.40 -21.03
N TRP A 521 -31.60 11.08 -21.17
CA TRP A 521 -30.27 10.49 -20.99
C TRP A 521 -29.66 10.82 -19.62
N ILE A 522 -29.95 12.00 -19.06
CA ILE A 522 -29.50 12.37 -17.70
C ILE A 522 -30.12 11.45 -16.64
N GLY A 523 -31.40 11.08 -16.79
CA GLY A 523 -32.15 10.32 -15.77
C GLY A 523 -31.53 8.97 -15.41
N ASP A 524 -30.70 8.40 -16.29
CA ASP A 524 -29.81 7.28 -15.99
C ASP A 524 -28.50 7.47 -16.78
N ILE A 525 -27.60 8.29 -16.22
CA ILE A 525 -26.29 8.61 -16.79
C ILE A 525 -25.40 7.38 -17.05
N ASN A 526 -25.70 6.22 -16.44
CA ASN A 526 -25.01 4.96 -16.71
C ASN A 526 -25.21 4.51 -18.16
N ASN A 527 -26.25 4.97 -18.85
CA ASN A 527 -26.41 4.74 -20.29
C ASN A 527 -25.33 5.47 -21.11
N VAL A 528 -25.07 6.74 -20.79
CA VAL A 528 -24.04 7.56 -21.48
C VAL A 528 -22.64 6.98 -21.22
N THR A 529 -22.32 6.62 -19.97
CA THR A 529 -21.03 5.97 -19.66
C THR A 529 -20.88 4.62 -20.34
N SER A 530 -21.94 3.82 -20.40
CA SER A 530 -21.91 2.50 -21.06
C SER A 530 -21.74 2.63 -22.58
N VAL A 531 -22.31 3.66 -23.22
CA VAL A 531 -22.05 3.95 -24.64
C VAL A 531 -20.62 4.44 -24.86
N LEU A 532 -20.05 5.26 -23.97
CA LEU A 532 -18.65 5.67 -24.07
C LEU A 532 -17.69 4.47 -23.92
N LYS A 533 -17.94 3.57 -22.97
CA LYS A 533 -17.18 2.31 -22.83
C LYS A 533 -17.34 1.40 -24.06
N LEU A 534 -18.55 1.32 -24.63
CA LEU A 534 -18.82 0.58 -25.86
C LEU A 534 -18.04 1.14 -27.05
N TRP A 535 -17.96 2.47 -27.18
CA TRP A 535 -17.20 3.14 -28.24
C TRP A 535 -15.71 2.79 -28.19
N PHE A 536 -15.07 2.90 -27.02
CA PHE A 536 -13.66 2.49 -26.85
C PHE A 536 -13.42 1.01 -27.21
N ARG A 537 -14.37 0.13 -26.87
CA ARG A 537 -14.29 -1.31 -27.17
C ARG A 537 -14.52 -1.63 -28.66
N GLU A 538 -15.23 -0.78 -29.39
CA GLU A 538 -15.46 -0.93 -30.83
C GLU A 538 -14.34 -0.29 -31.69
N LEU A 539 -13.29 0.29 -31.10
CA LEU A 539 -12.13 0.76 -31.86
C LEU A 539 -11.36 -0.44 -32.49
N PRO A 540 -10.97 -0.37 -33.78
CA PRO A 540 -10.18 -1.43 -34.43
C PRO A 540 -8.81 -1.67 -33.80
N GLU A 541 -8.26 -0.64 -33.15
CA GLU A 541 -7.06 -0.72 -32.31
C GLU A 541 -7.38 -0.11 -30.94
N PRO A 542 -7.05 -0.79 -29.82
CA PRO A 542 -7.23 -0.24 -28.49
C PRO A 542 -6.41 1.05 -28.29
N LEU A 543 -6.90 1.94 -27.41
CA LEU A 543 -6.23 3.22 -27.10
C LEU A 543 -4.77 3.05 -26.61
N MET A 544 -4.47 1.90 -26.00
CA MET A 544 -3.11 1.43 -25.80
C MET A 544 -2.77 0.50 -26.96
N THR A 545 -2.12 1.05 -27.98
CA THR A 545 -1.80 0.35 -29.23
C THR A 545 -1.03 -0.94 -28.99
N TRP A 546 -1.24 -1.93 -29.86
CA TRP A 546 -0.59 -3.24 -29.71
C TRP A 546 0.93 -3.14 -29.78
N GLU A 547 1.44 -2.20 -30.59
CA GLU A 547 2.88 -1.92 -30.74
C GLU A 547 3.52 -1.39 -29.45
N LEU A 548 2.81 -0.55 -28.69
CA LEU A 548 3.31 0.04 -27.45
C LEU A 548 2.96 -0.80 -26.22
N TYR A 549 2.19 -1.88 -26.37
CA TYR A 549 1.74 -2.72 -25.26
C TYR A 549 2.90 -3.18 -24.35
N SER A 550 4.00 -3.66 -24.94
CA SER A 550 5.19 -4.07 -24.19
C SER A 550 5.81 -2.92 -23.39
N SER A 551 5.97 -1.75 -24.00
CA SER A 551 6.49 -0.55 -23.34
C SER A 551 5.55 -0.01 -22.26
N PHE A 552 4.23 -0.14 -22.45
CA PHE A 552 3.25 0.19 -21.43
C PHE A 552 3.24 -0.81 -20.27
N VAL A 553 3.42 -2.10 -20.52
CA VAL A 553 3.54 -3.14 -19.47
C VAL A 553 4.85 -2.97 -18.71
N GLU A 554 5.95 -2.62 -19.39
CA GLU A 554 7.24 -2.31 -18.77
C GLU A 554 7.18 -1.03 -17.93
N ALA A 555 6.63 0.06 -18.47
CA ALA A 555 6.39 1.29 -17.73
C ALA A 555 5.39 1.10 -16.57
N ALA A 556 4.37 0.25 -16.72
CA ALA A 556 3.49 -0.13 -15.62
C ALA A 556 4.23 -0.96 -14.56
N ARG A 557 5.12 -1.88 -14.95
CA ARG A 557 5.92 -2.69 -14.02
C ARG A 557 6.92 -1.85 -13.22
N GLU A 558 7.58 -0.90 -13.86
CA GLU A 558 8.61 -0.04 -13.23
C GLU A 558 7.99 1.15 -12.48
N TYR A 559 6.91 1.75 -13.01
CA TYR A 559 6.29 2.96 -12.48
C TYR A 559 4.87 2.78 -11.93
N LEU A 560 4.37 1.56 -11.69
CA LEU A 560 3.00 1.35 -11.13
C LEU A 560 2.75 2.26 -9.92
N PHE A 561 3.72 2.33 -9.01
CA PHE A 561 3.67 3.19 -7.83
C PHE A 561 3.63 4.70 -8.19
N ARG A 562 4.40 5.14 -9.19
CA ARG A 562 4.49 6.56 -9.60
C ARG A 562 3.31 6.99 -10.48
N PHE A 563 2.79 6.11 -11.34
CA PHE A 563 1.60 6.33 -12.16
C PHE A 563 0.35 6.41 -11.27
N PHE A 564 0.23 5.55 -10.24
CA PHE A 564 -0.82 5.67 -9.24
C PHE A 564 -0.64 6.90 -8.33
N LEU A 565 0.55 7.14 -7.76
CA LEU A 565 0.75 8.30 -6.85
C LEU A 565 0.63 9.65 -7.55
N VAL A 566 1.12 9.82 -8.78
CA VAL A 566 0.99 11.09 -9.51
C VAL A 566 -0.47 11.36 -9.88
N LEU A 567 -1.28 10.34 -10.19
CA LEU A 567 -2.68 10.52 -10.62
C LEU A 567 -3.71 10.47 -9.48
N PHE A 568 -3.40 9.81 -8.36
CA PHE A 568 -4.29 9.73 -7.19
C PHE A 568 -3.82 10.57 -5.98
N GLY A 569 -2.60 11.13 -6.02
CA GLY A 569 -2.08 12.05 -5.01
C GLY A 569 -2.95 13.30 -4.82
N ARG A 570 -2.93 13.89 -3.62
CA ARG A 570 -3.85 14.97 -3.22
C ARG A 570 -3.60 16.31 -3.93
N GLU A 571 -2.52 16.44 -4.70
CA GLU A 571 -1.98 17.73 -5.18
C GLU A 571 -2.25 18.05 -6.67
N ASN A 572 -2.64 17.09 -7.50
CA ASN A 572 -2.92 17.35 -8.92
C ASN A 572 -4.26 18.12 -9.10
N PRO A 573 -4.36 19.18 -9.94
CA PRO A 573 -5.62 19.92 -10.10
C PRO A 573 -6.79 19.02 -10.54
N PRO A 574 -8.06 19.40 -10.24
CA PRO A 574 -9.21 18.50 -10.36
C PRO A 574 -9.42 17.87 -11.75
N VAL A 575 -8.98 18.58 -12.80
CA VAL A 575 -9.09 18.16 -14.21
C VAL A 575 -8.13 17.00 -14.52
N ALA A 576 -6.84 17.12 -14.15
CA ALA A 576 -5.86 16.05 -14.35
C ALA A 576 -6.24 14.77 -13.59
N ARG A 577 -6.81 14.92 -12.39
CA ARG A 577 -7.35 13.82 -11.57
C ARG A 577 -8.59 13.12 -12.17
N LYS A 578 -9.27 13.72 -13.14
CA LYS A 578 -10.46 13.16 -13.82
C LYS A 578 -10.10 12.47 -15.15
N VAL A 579 -9.25 13.09 -15.97
CA VAL A 579 -8.80 12.50 -17.24
C VAL A 579 -8.03 11.20 -16.99
N GLY A 580 -7.09 11.19 -16.02
CA GLY A 580 -6.33 9.99 -15.67
C GLY A 580 -7.20 8.82 -15.18
N LYS A 581 -8.26 9.09 -14.39
CA LYS A 581 -9.23 8.06 -13.97
C LYS A 581 -10.03 7.50 -15.14
N THR A 582 -10.45 8.35 -16.07
CA THR A 582 -11.28 7.95 -17.22
C THR A 582 -10.51 7.08 -18.19
N VAL A 583 -9.22 7.41 -18.44
CA VAL A 583 -8.34 6.57 -19.26
C VAL A 583 -8.01 5.27 -18.52
N ILE A 584 -7.50 5.30 -17.28
CA ILE A 584 -7.00 4.09 -16.60
C ILE A 584 -8.09 3.08 -16.24
N ILE A 585 -9.30 3.50 -15.86
CA ILE A 585 -10.38 2.55 -15.56
C ILE A 585 -10.86 1.86 -16.85
N SER A 586 -11.03 2.62 -17.94
CA SER A 586 -11.41 2.07 -19.25
C SER A 586 -10.31 1.16 -19.81
N VAL A 587 -9.04 1.55 -19.66
CA VAL A 587 -7.86 0.76 -20.00
C VAL A 587 -7.77 -0.52 -19.17
N GLY A 588 -8.01 -0.45 -17.85
CA GLY A 588 -7.94 -1.61 -16.96
C GLY A 588 -9.04 -2.63 -17.23
N GLU A 589 -10.24 -2.17 -17.58
CA GLU A 589 -11.33 -3.05 -18.06
C GLU A 589 -11.04 -3.63 -19.46
N LEU A 590 -10.37 -2.90 -20.35
CA LEU A 590 -9.92 -3.40 -21.66
C LEU A 590 -8.76 -4.40 -21.56
N MET A 591 -7.83 -4.19 -20.63
CA MET A 591 -6.64 -5.03 -20.41
C MET A 591 -6.97 -6.45 -19.92
N LEU A 592 -8.05 -6.62 -19.15
CA LEU A 592 -8.33 -7.88 -18.46
C LEU A 592 -9.23 -8.86 -19.26
N GLY A 593 -9.84 -8.44 -20.36
CA GLY A 593 -10.45 -9.32 -21.38
C GLY A 593 -11.65 -10.20 -20.95
N GLN A 594 -11.94 -10.33 -19.65
CA GLN A 594 -13.07 -11.07 -19.10
C GLN A 594 -13.61 -10.36 -17.85
N SER A 595 -14.94 -10.40 -17.68
CA SER A 595 -15.62 -9.94 -16.46
C SER A 595 -15.61 -11.04 -15.40
N PRO A 596 -15.10 -10.80 -14.17
CA PRO A 596 -15.23 -11.73 -13.06
C PRO A 596 -16.24 -11.22 -12.02
N TRP A 597 -17.46 -10.87 -12.45
CA TRP A 597 -18.63 -10.63 -11.58
C TRP A 597 -19.96 -11.02 -12.27
N VAL A 598 -20.00 -12.24 -12.80
CA VAL A 598 -21.19 -13.13 -12.85
C VAL A 598 -20.71 -14.53 -12.49
#